data_AF-A0A951MVV7-F1
#
_entry.id   AF-A0A951MVV7-F1
#
_cell.length_a   1.000
_cell.length_b   1.000
_cell.length_c   1.000
_cell.angle_alpha   90.00
_cell.angle_beta   90.00
_cell.angle_gamma   90.00
#
_symmetry.space_group_name_H-M   'P 1'
#
loop_
_entity.id
_entity.type
_entity.pdbx_description
1 polymer ?
#
loop_
_entity_poly.entity_id
_entity_poly.type
_entity_poly.pdbx_seq_one_letter_code
_entity_poly.pdbx_strand_id
1 'polypeptide(L)'
;MTQATQTAAAAQDTLRHISETERGERARRAAAGALVLRVVELSVRGAPDDFTLRRARAEVERLEKSAEKSILLRALRVLEEGADAGPLSVVLVSYACELENTRRLPEANVSIVLALALDEGSGATALHAARLARRMGERQRALVLYCAARDLDDGDGQIARLAQVGEAVVSDDGVRMLGGVI
;
A
#
# COMPACT_ATOMS: atom_id res chain seq x y z
N MET A 1 -1.46 17.34 13.37
CA MET A 1 -1.68 16.48 12.19
C MET A 1 -1.07 15.13 12.49
N THR A 2 -1.80 14.04 12.30
CA THR A 2 -1.30 12.68 12.56
C THR A 2 -0.39 12.21 11.42
N GLN A 3 0.48 11.23 11.70
CA GLN A 3 1.36 10.61 10.71
C GLN A 3 0.59 10.05 9.50
N ALA A 4 -0.58 9.46 9.74
CA ALA A 4 -1.50 8.99 8.71
C ALA A 4 -1.96 10.11 7.75
N THR A 5 -2.27 11.31 8.26
CA THR A 5 -2.65 12.45 7.43
C THR A 5 -1.51 12.87 6.49
N GLN A 6 -0.30 13.03 7.01
CA GLN A 6 0.86 13.42 6.20
C GLN A 6 1.19 12.37 5.15
N THR A 7 1.09 11.10 5.53
CA THR A 7 1.30 9.96 4.64
C THR A 7 0.26 9.91 3.52
N ALA A 8 -1.02 10.16 3.83
CA ALA A 8 -2.09 10.17 2.83
C ALA A 8 -1.88 11.29 1.81
N ALA A 9 -1.53 12.50 2.27
CA ALA A 9 -1.23 13.63 1.39
C ALA A 9 -0.02 13.32 0.46
N ALA A 10 1.07 12.79 1.00
CA ALA A 10 2.25 12.41 0.22
C ALA A 10 1.96 11.31 -0.81
N ALA A 11 1.16 10.31 -0.42
CA ALA A 11 0.75 9.23 -1.31
C ALA A 11 -0.13 9.74 -2.46
N GLN A 12 -1.10 10.61 -2.14
CA GLN A 12 -1.95 11.28 -3.12
C GLN A 12 -1.14 12.15 -4.08
N ASP A 13 -0.17 12.91 -3.59
CA ASP A 13 0.70 13.75 -4.43
C ASP A 13 1.57 12.92 -5.36
N THR A 14 2.08 11.78 -4.89
CA THR A 14 2.86 10.85 -5.72
C THR A 14 2.02 10.27 -6.85
N LEU A 15 0.81 9.76 -6.55
CA LEU A 15 -0.06 9.22 -7.61
C LEU A 15 -0.51 10.30 -8.61
N ARG A 16 -0.72 11.54 -8.15
CA ARG A 16 -0.99 12.68 -9.03
C ARG A 16 0.20 12.97 -9.94
N HIS A 17 1.42 12.98 -9.40
CA HIS A 17 2.61 13.19 -10.22
C HIS A 17 2.79 12.07 -11.27
N ILE A 18 2.53 10.81 -10.89
CA ILE A 18 2.56 9.68 -11.82
C ILE A 18 1.50 9.84 -12.92
N SER A 19 0.30 10.32 -12.60
CA SER A 19 -0.74 10.52 -13.61
C SER A 19 -0.42 11.64 -14.60
N GLU A 20 0.34 12.65 -14.17
CA GLU A 20 0.80 13.76 -15.02
C GLU A 20 1.98 13.38 -15.92
N THR A 21 2.82 12.43 -15.49
CA THR A 21 4.06 12.04 -16.19
C THR A 21 3.90 10.82 -17.09
N GLU A 22 3.05 9.86 -16.70
CA GLU A 22 2.75 8.67 -17.49
C GLU A 22 1.69 8.96 -18.58
N ARG A 23 1.43 7.97 -19.45
CA ARG A 23 0.42 8.08 -20.51
C ARG A 23 -0.57 6.93 -20.51
N GLY A 24 -1.71 7.16 -21.18
CA GLY A 24 -2.72 6.14 -21.43
C GLY A 24 -3.35 5.60 -20.16
N GLU A 25 -3.53 4.27 -20.11
CA GLU A 25 -4.29 3.62 -19.04
C GLU A 25 -3.62 3.70 -17.67
N ARG A 26 -2.28 3.70 -17.63
CA ARG A 26 -1.55 3.87 -16.37
C ARG A 26 -1.79 5.24 -15.74
N ALA A 27 -1.75 6.29 -16.56
CA ALA A 27 -2.04 7.66 -16.11
C ALA A 27 -3.48 7.79 -15.59
N ARG A 28 -4.46 7.22 -16.30
CA ARG A 28 -5.88 7.22 -15.87
C ARG A 28 -6.07 6.51 -14.53
N ARG A 29 -5.45 5.34 -14.36
CA ARG A 29 -5.51 4.58 -13.10
C ARG A 29 -4.84 5.31 -11.95
N ALA A 30 -3.67 5.90 -12.19
CA ALA A 30 -2.98 6.72 -11.18
C ALA A 30 -3.81 7.95 -10.76
N ALA A 31 -4.49 8.62 -11.71
CA ALA A 31 -5.38 9.73 -11.41
C ALA A 31 -6.58 9.31 -10.54
N ALA A 32 -7.21 8.18 -10.88
CA ALA A 32 -8.30 7.62 -10.08
C ALA A 32 -7.83 7.21 -8.68
N GLY A 33 -6.68 6.55 -8.57
CA GLY A 33 -6.04 6.20 -7.30
C GLY A 33 -5.73 7.45 -6.46
N ALA A 34 -5.17 8.51 -7.06
CA ALA A 34 -4.89 9.76 -6.37
C ALA A 34 -6.15 10.40 -5.76
N LEU A 35 -7.27 10.37 -6.48
CA LEU A 35 -8.55 10.86 -5.95
C LEU A 35 -9.06 10.01 -4.79
N VAL A 36 -8.94 8.68 -4.86
CA VAL A 36 -9.31 7.81 -3.74
C VAL A 36 -8.44 8.11 -2.52
N LEU A 37 -7.12 8.27 -2.71
CA LEU A 37 -6.21 8.63 -1.61
C LEU A 37 -6.49 10.03 -1.05
N ARG A 38 -7.00 10.96 -1.86
CA ARG A 38 -7.48 12.26 -1.39
C ARG A 38 -8.70 12.10 -0.46
N VAL A 39 -9.64 11.21 -0.79
CA VAL A 39 -10.77 10.92 0.09
C VAL A 39 -10.26 10.31 1.40
N VAL A 40 -9.31 9.38 1.34
CA VAL A 40 -8.67 8.81 2.55
C VAL A 40 -8.07 9.91 3.42
N GLU A 41 -7.27 10.82 2.84
CA GLU A 41 -6.67 11.94 3.58
C GLU A 41 -7.74 12.78 4.30
N LEU A 42 -8.80 13.15 3.58
CA LEU A 42 -9.89 13.98 4.11
C LEU A 42 -10.64 13.26 5.25
N SER A 43 -10.93 11.97 5.09
CA SER A 43 -11.56 11.16 6.14
C SER A 43 -10.69 11.04 7.38
N VAL A 44 -9.39 10.75 7.22
CA VAL A 44 -8.43 10.65 8.35
C VAL A 44 -8.25 11.98 9.06
N ARG A 45 -8.44 13.11 8.36
CA ARG A 45 -8.44 14.46 8.96
C ARG A 45 -9.73 14.79 9.71
N GLY A 46 -10.74 13.91 9.69
CA GLY A 46 -12.07 14.19 10.24
C GLY A 46 -12.85 15.24 9.44
N ALA A 47 -12.51 15.42 8.16
CA ALA A 47 -13.17 16.37 7.26
C ALA A 47 -13.57 15.69 5.94
N PRO A 48 -14.40 14.62 6.00
CA PRO A 48 -14.87 13.95 4.78
C PRO A 48 -15.63 14.94 3.90
N ASP A 49 -15.43 14.82 2.58
CA ASP A 49 -16.07 15.68 1.58
C ASP A 49 -16.84 14.84 0.55
N ASP A 50 -18.17 14.95 0.59
CA ASP A 50 -19.09 14.28 -0.32
C ASP A 50 -18.78 14.58 -1.79
N PHE A 51 -18.35 15.80 -2.10
CA PHE A 51 -18.03 16.17 -3.47
C PHE A 51 -16.82 15.38 -3.97
N THR A 52 -15.72 15.37 -3.21
CA THR A 52 -14.50 14.62 -3.55
C THR A 52 -14.78 13.13 -3.62
N LEU A 53 -15.60 12.60 -2.72
CA LEU A 53 -16.00 11.20 -2.71
C LEU A 53 -16.80 10.82 -3.97
N ARG A 54 -17.83 11.58 -4.32
CA ARG A 54 -18.60 11.36 -5.56
C ARG A 54 -17.73 11.48 -6.81
N ARG A 55 -16.80 12.44 -6.83
CA ARG A 55 -15.86 12.62 -7.92
C ARG A 55 -14.92 11.42 -8.06
N ALA A 56 -14.33 10.96 -6.96
CA ALA A 56 -13.45 9.80 -6.95
C ALA A 56 -14.19 8.55 -7.47
N ARG A 57 -15.43 8.33 -7.00
CA ARG A 57 -16.30 7.25 -7.48
C ARG A 57 -16.53 7.31 -8.99
N ALA A 58 -16.91 8.47 -9.51
CA ALA A 58 -17.14 8.64 -10.94
C ALA A 58 -15.89 8.35 -11.79
N GLU A 59 -14.70 8.76 -11.34
CA GLU A 59 -13.46 8.45 -12.07
C GLU A 59 -13.11 6.95 -12.03
N VAL A 60 -13.27 6.30 -10.86
CA VAL A 60 -13.04 4.86 -10.73
C VAL A 60 -14.04 4.07 -11.59
N GLU A 61 -15.30 4.50 -11.66
CA GLU A 61 -16.34 3.87 -12.47
C GLU A 61 -16.05 3.93 -13.99
N ARG A 62 -15.29 4.92 -14.45
CA ARG A 62 -14.85 5.03 -15.85
C ARG A 62 -13.69 4.11 -16.21
N LEU A 63 -12.97 3.58 -15.24
CA LEU A 63 -11.89 2.62 -15.50
C LEU A 63 -12.43 1.34 -16.16
N GLU A 64 -11.58 0.68 -16.92
CA GLU A 64 -11.88 -0.65 -17.45
C GLU A 64 -12.09 -1.68 -16.31
N LYS A 65 -12.88 -2.71 -16.58
CA LYS A 65 -13.14 -3.79 -15.61
C LYS A 65 -11.82 -4.49 -15.27
N SER A 66 -11.41 -4.37 -14.02
CA SER A 66 -10.13 -4.86 -13.51
C SER A 66 -10.22 -5.11 -12.00
N ALA A 67 -9.28 -5.88 -11.45
CA ALA A 67 -9.17 -6.08 -10.01
C ALA A 67 -8.94 -4.75 -9.28
N GLU A 68 -8.08 -3.89 -9.82
CA GLU A 68 -7.84 -2.54 -9.31
C GLU A 68 -9.12 -1.71 -9.20
N LYS A 69 -9.95 -1.68 -10.25
CA LYS A 69 -11.24 -0.97 -10.19
C LYS A 69 -12.10 -1.48 -9.04
N SER A 70 -12.23 -2.80 -8.89
CA SER A 70 -13.01 -3.41 -7.82
C SER A 70 -12.46 -3.07 -6.43
N ILE A 71 -11.13 -3.04 -6.27
CA ILE A 71 -10.47 -2.68 -5.01
C ILE A 71 -10.71 -1.21 -4.67
N LEU A 72 -10.56 -0.29 -5.63
CA LEU A 72 -10.80 1.14 -5.43
C LEU A 72 -12.26 1.45 -5.10
N LEU A 73 -13.21 0.77 -5.74
CA LEU A 73 -14.64 0.89 -5.38
C LEU A 73 -14.92 0.37 -3.97
N ARG A 74 -14.23 -0.70 -3.55
CA ARG A 74 -14.32 -1.20 -2.17
C ARG A 74 -13.76 -0.20 -1.17
N ALA A 75 -12.63 0.47 -1.48
CA ALA A 75 -12.06 1.49 -0.62
C ALA A 75 -13.04 2.65 -0.41
N LEU A 76 -13.65 3.14 -1.50
CA LEU A 76 -14.67 4.19 -1.44
C LEU A 76 -15.89 3.78 -0.60
N ARG A 77 -16.34 2.53 -0.74
CA ARG A 77 -17.44 2.01 0.08
C ARG A 77 -17.11 1.98 1.57
N VAL A 78 -15.90 1.54 1.94
CA VAL A 78 -15.43 1.55 3.34
C VAL A 78 -15.41 2.97 3.91
N LEU A 79 -15.02 3.95 3.10
CA LEU A 79 -15.00 5.37 3.46
C LEU A 79 -16.42 5.95 3.62
N GLU A 80 -17.37 5.57 2.76
CA GLU A 80 -18.79 5.96 2.87
C GLU A 80 -19.46 5.38 4.12
N GLU A 81 -19.13 4.14 4.48
CA GLU A 81 -19.65 3.46 5.66
C GLU A 81 -19.07 4.03 6.98
N GLY A 82 -18.09 4.94 6.90
CA GLY A 82 -17.46 5.56 8.07
C GLY A 82 -16.65 4.57 8.91
N ALA A 83 -16.11 3.53 8.29
CA ALA A 83 -15.39 2.47 8.97
C ALA A 83 -14.06 2.96 9.59
N ASP A 84 -13.61 2.25 10.61
CA ASP A 84 -12.32 2.49 11.27
C ASP A 84 -11.12 2.30 10.32
N ALA A 85 -9.94 2.70 10.77
CA ALA A 85 -8.69 2.66 9.99
C ALA A 85 -8.28 1.24 9.55
N GLY A 86 -8.62 0.19 10.32
CA GLY A 86 -8.25 -1.20 10.05
C GLY A 86 -8.83 -1.75 8.72
N PRO A 87 -10.17 -1.75 8.52
CA PRO A 87 -10.77 -2.15 7.25
C PRO A 87 -10.20 -1.41 6.04
N LEU A 88 -9.91 -0.12 6.18
CA LEU A 88 -9.31 0.67 5.11
C LEU A 88 -7.86 0.25 4.82
N SER A 89 -7.07 -0.01 5.87
CA SER A 89 -5.70 -0.54 5.75
C SER A 89 -5.69 -1.85 4.95
N VAL A 90 -6.58 -2.80 5.26
CA VAL A 90 -6.69 -4.08 4.53
C VAL A 90 -6.99 -3.89 3.04
N VAL A 91 -7.86 -2.93 2.69
CA VAL A 91 -8.15 -2.63 1.29
C VAL A 91 -6.95 -1.99 0.60
N LEU A 92 -6.20 -1.12 1.27
CA LEU A 92 -4.99 -0.51 0.73
C LEU A 92 -3.85 -1.53 0.56
N VAL A 93 -3.72 -2.52 1.43
CA VAL A 93 -2.82 -3.67 1.22
C VAL A 93 -3.21 -4.44 -0.03
N SER A 94 -4.50 -4.69 -0.23
CA SER A 94 -5.00 -5.36 -1.44
C SER A 94 -4.68 -4.54 -2.70
N TYR A 95 -4.82 -3.21 -2.61
CA TYR A 95 -4.46 -2.30 -3.69
C TYR A 95 -2.96 -2.34 -4.01
N ALA A 96 -2.11 -2.26 -2.98
CA ALA A 96 -0.67 -2.37 -3.14
C ALA A 96 -0.25 -3.69 -3.79
N CYS A 97 -0.86 -4.81 -3.39
CA CYS A 97 -0.59 -6.12 -4.00
C CYS A 97 -0.95 -6.16 -5.49
N GLU A 98 -2.09 -5.58 -5.88
CA GLU A 98 -2.49 -5.51 -7.30
C GLU A 98 -1.54 -4.63 -8.12
N LEU A 99 -1.10 -3.51 -7.55
CA LEU A 99 -0.09 -2.64 -8.16
C LEU A 99 1.26 -3.37 -8.30
N GLU A 100 1.67 -4.13 -7.30
CA GLU A 100 2.88 -4.97 -7.34
C GLU A 100 2.79 -6.05 -8.44
N ASN A 101 1.66 -6.75 -8.54
CA ASN A 101 1.41 -7.77 -9.58
C ASN A 101 1.52 -7.19 -10.99
N THR A 102 1.12 -5.92 -11.16
CA THR A 102 1.20 -5.18 -12.42
C THR A 102 2.50 -4.38 -12.58
N ARG A 103 3.51 -4.64 -11.72
CA ARG A 103 4.84 -4.02 -11.73
C ARG A 103 4.85 -2.49 -11.54
N ARG A 104 3.80 -1.92 -10.96
CA ARG A 104 3.65 -0.50 -10.62
C ARG A 104 4.16 -0.26 -9.20
N LEU A 105 5.46 -0.48 -9.01
CA LEU A 105 6.08 -0.48 -7.67
C LEU A 105 6.01 0.88 -6.94
N PRO A 106 6.21 2.04 -7.59
CA PRO A 106 6.04 3.33 -6.93
C PRO A 106 4.63 3.53 -6.38
N GLU A 107 3.60 3.20 -7.17
CA GLU A 107 2.20 3.28 -6.77
C GLU A 107 1.89 2.30 -5.62
N ALA A 108 2.44 1.08 -5.70
CA ALA A 108 2.29 0.09 -4.64
C ALA A 108 2.91 0.58 -3.33
N ASN A 109 4.08 1.24 -3.40
CA ASN A 109 4.83 1.68 -2.23
C ASN A 109 4.07 2.75 -1.46
N VAL A 110 3.52 3.74 -2.15
CA VAL A 110 2.75 4.77 -1.46
C VAL A 110 1.46 4.23 -0.83
N SER A 111 0.85 3.23 -1.47
CA SER A 111 -0.35 2.57 -0.96
C SER A 111 -0.06 1.74 0.30
N ILE A 112 1.04 0.99 0.33
CA ILE A 112 1.40 0.17 1.50
C ILE A 112 1.91 1.00 2.67
N VAL A 113 2.63 2.10 2.40
CA VAL A 113 3.08 3.02 3.45
C VAL A 113 1.89 3.69 4.11
N LEU A 114 0.86 4.07 3.33
CA LEU A 114 -0.38 4.58 3.90
C LEU A 114 -1.14 3.52 4.70
N ALA A 115 -1.22 2.28 4.22
CA ALA A 115 -1.82 1.19 4.98
C ALA A 115 -1.15 1.00 6.35
N LEU A 116 0.19 1.02 6.39
CA LEU A 116 0.94 0.95 7.65
C LEU A 116 0.65 2.13 8.58
N ALA A 117 0.58 3.35 8.05
CA ALA A 117 0.30 4.53 8.87
C ALA A 117 -1.14 4.54 9.43
N LEU A 118 -2.07 3.81 8.81
CA LEU A 118 -3.44 3.64 9.30
C LEU A 118 -3.56 2.55 10.37
N ASP A 119 -2.72 1.52 10.28
CA ASP A 119 -2.75 0.36 11.17
C ASP A 119 -1.33 -0.17 11.43
N GLU A 120 -0.64 0.49 12.37
CA GLU A 120 0.75 0.18 12.72
C GLU A 120 0.88 -1.16 13.47
N GLY A 121 -0.22 -1.69 14.02
CA GLY A 121 -0.25 -2.95 14.76
C GLY A 121 -0.37 -4.19 13.87
N SER A 122 -0.54 -4.02 12.56
CA SER A 122 -0.79 -5.13 11.65
C SER A 122 0.51 -5.77 11.16
N GLY A 123 0.90 -6.89 11.78
CA GLY A 123 2.04 -7.70 11.33
C GLY A 123 1.93 -8.12 9.86
N ALA A 124 0.72 -8.40 9.37
CA ALA A 124 0.49 -8.74 7.97
C ALA A 124 0.82 -7.56 7.04
N THR A 125 0.40 -6.34 7.40
CA THR A 125 0.70 -5.12 6.64
C THR A 125 2.20 -4.85 6.62
N ALA A 126 2.88 -5.02 7.77
CA ALA A 126 4.34 -4.91 7.86
C ALA A 126 5.05 -5.93 6.97
N LEU A 127 4.59 -7.19 6.93
CA LEU A 127 5.15 -8.22 6.07
C LEU A 127 5.01 -7.88 4.57
N HIS A 128 3.86 -7.36 4.15
CA HIS A 128 3.64 -6.91 2.79
C HIS A 128 4.55 -5.72 2.43
N ALA A 129 4.68 -4.74 3.32
CA ALA A 129 5.60 -3.62 3.13
C ALA A 129 7.06 -4.06 3.01
N ALA A 130 7.49 -5.02 3.84
CA ALA A 130 8.84 -5.59 3.79
C ALA A 130 9.13 -6.27 2.44
N ARG A 131 8.17 -7.06 1.95
CA ARG A 131 8.25 -7.72 0.64
C ARG A 131 8.37 -6.71 -0.49
N LEU A 132 7.59 -5.64 -0.45
CA LEU A 132 7.65 -4.60 -1.47
C LEU A 132 8.96 -3.82 -1.42
N ALA A 133 9.42 -3.41 -0.24
CA ALA A 133 10.71 -2.74 -0.05
C ALA A 133 11.86 -3.60 -0.61
N ARG A 134 11.82 -4.92 -0.38
CA ARG A 134 12.78 -5.87 -0.97
C ARG A 134 12.74 -5.84 -2.50
N ARG A 135 11.55 -5.87 -3.11
CA ARG A 135 11.42 -5.80 -4.58
C ARG A 135 11.91 -4.48 -5.18
N MET A 136 11.83 -3.40 -4.41
CA MET A 136 12.37 -2.10 -4.78
C MET A 136 13.88 -1.98 -4.57
N GLY A 137 14.54 -3.01 -4.02
CA GLY A 137 15.97 -2.98 -3.70
C GLY A 137 16.31 -2.23 -2.41
N GLU A 138 15.30 -1.84 -1.62
CA GLU A 138 15.46 -1.08 -0.38
C GLU A 138 15.78 -2.03 0.79
N ARG A 139 16.95 -2.66 0.69
CA ARG A 139 17.38 -3.74 1.58
C ARG A 139 17.23 -3.44 3.07
N GLN A 140 17.77 -2.30 3.53
CA GLN A 140 17.74 -1.94 4.94
C GLN A 140 16.32 -1.74 5.44
N ARG A 141 15.46 -1.09 4.64
CA ARG A 141 14.05 -0.88 4.97
C ARG A 141 13.29 -2.20 5.02
N ALA A 142 13.57 -3.11 4.09
CA ALA A 142 12.97 -4.44 4.09
C ALA A 142 13.30 -5.22 5.37
N LEU A 143 14.55 -5.21 5.83
CA LEU A 143 14.96 -5.87 7.08
C LEU A 143 14.21 -5.31 8.29
N VAL A 144 14.16 -3.98 8.44
CA VAL A 144 13.43 -3.33 9.54
C VAL A 144 11.96 -3.75 9.56
N LEU A 145 11.32 -3.78 8.38
CA LEU A 145 9.90 -4.14 8.27
C LEU A 145 9.64 -5.64 8.50
N TYR A 146 10.56 -6.52 8.12
CA TYR A 146 10.44 -7.94 8.46
C TYR A 146 10.56 -8.17 9.97
N CYS A 147 11.52 -7.52 10.64
CA CYS A 147 11.63 -7.59 12.10
C CYS A 147 10.35 -7.08 12.78
N ALA A 148 9.82 -5.93 12.35
CA ALA A 148 8.56 -5.40 12.87
C ALA A 148 7.39 -6.38 12.65
N ALA A 149 7.27 -6.98 11.46
CA ALA A 149 6.24 -7.97 11.18
C ALA A 149 6.31 -9.20 12.08
N ARG A 150 7.53 -9.62 12.44
CA ARG A 150 7.77 -10.73 13.37
C ARG A 150 7.37 -10.36 14.79
N ASP A 151 7.79 -9.20 15.25
CA ASP A 151 7.53 -8.74 16.62
C ASP A 151 6.03 -8.51 16.86
N LEU A 152 5.28 -8.10 15.82
CA LEU A 152 3.82 -7.95 15.84
C LEU A 152 3.04 -9.28 15.81
N ASP A 153 3.71 -10.41 15.58
CA ASP A 153 3.11 -11.76 15.53
C ASP A 153 3.76 -12.68 16.57
N ASP A 154 4.14 -12.10 17.71
CA ASP A 154 4.73 -12.74 18.90
C ASP A 154 6.01 -13.57 18.65
N GLY A 155 6.66 -13.40 17.49
CA GLY A 155 7.93 -14.02 17.15
C GLY A 155 7.88 -15.46 16.64
N ASP A 156 6.78 -16.20 16.89
CA ASP A 156 6.63 -17.60 16.49
C ASP A 156 5.36 -17.90 15.65
N GLY A 157 4.50 -16.91 15.42
CA GLY A 157 3.31 -17.05 14.58
C GLY A 157 3.59 -17.27 13.08
N GLN A 158 2.52 -17.33 12.28
CA GLN A 158 2.64 -17.59 10.84
C GLN A 158 3.33 -16.44 10.10
N ILE A 159 3.02 -15.19 10.45
CA ILE A 159 3.63 -13.99 9.87
C ILE A 159 5.10 -13.93 10.30
N ALA A 160 5.39 -14.21 11.57
CA ALA A 160 6.75 -14.27 12.09
C ALA A 160 7.64 -15.26 11.31
N ARG A 161 7.14 -16.47 11.04
CA ARG A 161 7.86 -17.46 10.21
C ARG A 161 8.10 -16.96 8.79
N LEU A 162 7.11 -16.31 8.17
CA LEU A 162 7.27 -15.74 6.82
C LEU A 162 8.24 -14.55 6.80
N ALA A 163 8.27 -13.76 7.88
CA ALA A 163 9.20 -12.65 8.04
C ALA A 163 10.64 -13.15 8.17
N GLN A 164 10.89 -14.19 8.97
CA GLN A 164 12.22 -14.83 9.09
C GLN A 164 12.76 -15.32 7.75
N VAL A 165 11.92 -15.94 6.91
CA VAL A 165 12.31 -16.32 5.54
C VAL A 165 12.68 -15.09 4.72
N GLY A 166 11.91 -14.00 4.85
CA GLY A 166 12.21 -12.72 4.21
C GLY A 166 13.55 -12.13 4.65
N GLU A 167 13.82 -12.10 5.95
CA GLU A 167 15.10 -11.65 6.54
C GLU A 167 16.27 -12.45 5.97
N ALA A 168 16.15 -13.78 5.91
CA ALA A 168 17.21 -14.65 5.40
C ALA A 168 17.52 -14.39 3.92
N VAL A 169 16.50 -14.14 3.09
CA VAL A 169 16.66 -13.82 1.66
C VAL A 169 17.31 -12.46 1.44
N VAL A 170 17.08 -11.51 2.36
CA VAL A 170 17.58 -10.13 2.26
C VAL A 170 18.94 -9.94 2.93
N SER A 171 19.31 -10.79 3.88
CA SER A 171 20.60 -10.73 4.58
C SER A 171 21.77 -11.15 3.68
N ASP A 172 22.99 -10.68 3.98
CA ASP A 172 24.19 -10.96 3.17
C ASP A 172 24.48 -12.46 3.06
N ASP A 173 24.07 -13.23 4.07
CA ASP A 173 24.18 -14.69 4.10
C ASP A 173 23.27 -15.37 3.06
N GLY A 174 22.12 -14.77 2.72
CA GLY A 174 21.22 -15.28 1.68
C GLY A 174 21.80 -15.20 0.28
N VAL A 175 22.57 -14.14 -0.01
CA VAL A 175 23.28 -13.98 -1.30
C VAL A 175 24.43 -14.98 -1.41
N ARG A 176 25.12 -15.27 -0.31
CA ARG A 176 26.18 -16.30 -0.27
C ARG A 176 25.65 -17.73 -0.39
N MET A 177 24.47 -18.02 0.19
CA MET A 177 23.87 -19.35 0.08
C MET A 177 23.27 -19.65 -1.29
N LEU A 178 22.77 -18.63 -2.01
CA LEU A 178 22.22 -18.79 -3.37
C LEU A 178 23.26 -18.60 -4.48
N GLY A 179 24.36 -17.91 -4.20
CA GLY A 179 25.49 -17.70 -5.14
C GLY A 179 26.55 -18.81 -5.13
N GLY A 180 26.39 -19.84 -4.29
CA GLY A 180 27.32 -20.98 -4.19
C GLY A 180 27.01 -22.16 -5.13
N VAL A 181 26.05 -22.00 -6.05
CA VAL A 181 25.70 -23.01 -7.06
C VAL A 181 25.84 -22.42 -8.46
N ILE A 182 27.08 -22.11 -8.87
CA ILE A 182 27.52 -22.10 -10.27
C ILE A 182 28.97 -22.60 -10.30
#